data_AF-A0A7R9V3K2-F1
#
_entry.id   AF-A0A7R9V3K2-F1
#
_cell.length_a   1.000
_cell.length_b   1.000
_cell.length_c   1.000
_cell.angle_alpha   90.00
_cell.angle_beta   90.00
_cell.angle_gamma   90.00
#
_symmetry.space_group_name_H-M   'P 1'
#
loop_
_entity.id
_entity.type
_entity.pdbx_description
1 polymer ?
#
loop_
_entity_poly.entity_id
_entity_poly.type
_entity_poly.pdbx_seq_one_letter_code
_entity_poly.pdbx_strand_id
1 'polypeptide(L)'
;AAPIVRVAVEPALPSEMPALVKGLRLLNRADPFVEVSVAETGEHVLGAAGEVHLETCVRDLSTRFAKIQLQVSPPLVAFRETVHAVFDAPDGDDTTAATAASSDHHHSGRAHDAPSGSGRALVVEAVTASGALSVRVRAT
;
A
#
# COMPACT_ATOMS: atom_id res chain seq x y z
N ALA A 1 3.59 1.05 8.63
CA ALA A 1 2.85 0.43 7.53
C ALA A 1 2.11 1.53 6.79
N ALA A 2 1.99 1.48 5.46
CA ALA A 2 1.24 2.49 4.71
C ALA A 2 -0.28 2.24 4.87
N PRO A 3 -1.11 3.28 5.01
CA PRO A 3 -2.56 3.13 5.15
C PRO A 3 -3.17 2.52 3.89
N ILE A 4 -4.15 1.64 4.08
CA ILE A 4 -4.84 0.92 3.00
C ILE A 4 -6.10 1.65 2.57
N VAL A 5 -6.76 2.32 3.52
CA VAL A 5 -8.03 3.03 3.31
C VAL A 5 -7.85 4.51 3.62
N ARG A 6 -8.39 5.37 2.76
CA ARG A 6 -8.31 6.83 2.88
C ARG A 6 -9.69 7.46 2.72
N VAL A 7 -9.91 8.59 3.38
CA VAL A 7 -11.18 9.30 3.32
C VAL A 7 -10.97 10.80 3.54
N ALA A 8 -11.70 11.64 2.81
CA ALA A 8 -11.74 13.07 3.05
C ALA A 8 -12.68 13.37 4.23
N VAL A 9 -12.23 14.20 5.15
CA VAL A 9 -12.97 14.63 6.34
C VAL A 9 -13.08 16.14 6.39
N GLU A 10 -14.31 16.62 6.57
CA GLU A 10 -14.64 18.04 6.63
C GLU A 10 -15.58 18.30 7.82
N PRO A 11 -15.52 19.50 8.43
CA PRO A 11 -16.49 19.86 9.45
C PRO A 11 -17.83 20.17 8.77
N ALA A 12 -18.95 19.84 9.42
CA ALA A 12 -20.27 20.22 8.91
C ALA A 12 -20.45 21.75 8.82
N LEU A 13 -19.76 22.49 9.69
CA LEU A 13 -19.74 23.95 9.73
C LEU A 13 -18.32 24.46 9.44
N PRO A 14 -18.12 25.33 8.42
CA PRO A 14 -16.79 25.86 8.09
C PRO A 14 -16.11 26.61 9.25
N SER A 15 -16.88 27.21 10.16
CA SER A 15 -16.36 27.88 11.35
C SER A 15 -15.63 26.94 12.32
N GLU A 16 -15.89 25.64 12.24
CA GLU A 16 -15.31 24.61 13.12
C GLU A 16 -14.01 24.00 12.56
N MET A 17 -13.53 24.46 11.41
CA MET A 17 -12.28 23.99 10.80
C MET A 17 -11.07 24.02 11.75
N PRO A 18 -10.85 25.07 12.59
CA PRO A 18 -9.75 25.06 13.56
C PRO A 18 -9.87 23.93 14.60
N ALA A 19 -11.09 23.55 14.98
CA ALA A 19 -11.34 22.45 15.89
C ALA A 19 -11.05 21.10 15.23
N LEU A 20 -11.40 20.93 13.95
CA LEU A 20 -11.04 19.75 13.17
C LEU A 20 -9.52 19.56 13.10
N VAL A 21 -8.78 20.59 12.72
CA VAL A 21 -7.31 20.54 12.60
C VAL A 21 -6.66 20.17 13.95
N LYS A 22 -7.16 20.75 15.04
CA LYS A 22 -6.70 20.40 16.39
C LYS A 22 -7.03 18.96 16.75
N GLY A 23 -8.25 18.50 16.45
CA GLY A 23 -8.69 17.13 16.70
C GLY A 23 -7.87 16.10 15.93
N LEU A 24 -7.58 16.35 14.65
CA LEU A 24 -6.76 15.48 13.80
C LEU A 24 -5.33 15.33 14.35
N ARG A 25 -4.73 16.42 14.85
CA ARG A 25 -3.41 16.36 15.51
C ARG A 25 -3.42 15.52 16.78
N LEU A 26 -4.50 15.60 17.57
CA LEU A 26 -4.65 14.78 18.78
C LEU A 26 -4.88 13.30 18.44
N LEU A 27 -5.69 13.02 17.41
CA LEU A 27 -5.94 11.66 16.93
C LEU A 27 -4.65 10.99 16.46
N ASN A 28 -3.85 11.67 15.63
CA ASN A 28 -2.54 11.16 15.17
C ASN A 28 -1.56 10.89 16.33
N ARG A 29 -1.65 11.67 17.42
CA ARG A 29 -0.86 11.39 18.64
C ARG A 29 -1.37 10.19 19.43
N ALA A 30 -2.68 9.93 19.40
CA ALA A 30 -3.31 8.81 20.10
C ALA A 30 -3.15 7.50 19.34
N ASP A 31 -3.15 7.55 18.01
CA ASP A 31 -3.06 6.38 17.12
C ASP A 31 -1.93 6.54 16.09
N PRO A 32 -0.81 5.79 16.23
CA PRO A 32 0.34 5.89 15.34
C PRO A 32 0.11 5.28 13.95
N PHE A 33 -1.01 4.57 13.73
CA PHE A 33 -1.36 3.98 12.44
C PHE A 33 -2.28 4.87 11.62
N VAL A 34 -2.70 6.01 12.16
CA VAL A 34 -3.47 7.02 11.46
C VAL A 34 -2.53 7.99 10.75
N GLU A 35 -2.76 8.19 9.46
CA GLU A 35 -2.05 9.19 8.68
C GLU A 35 -2.98 10.36 8.36
N VAL A 36 -2.53 11.59 8.58
CA VAL A 36 -3.28 12.80 8.23
C VAL A 36 -2.50 13.57 7.19
N SER A 37 -3.12 13.82 6.05
CA SER A 37 -2.55 14.59 4.94
C SER A 37 -3.53 15.66 4.49
N VAL A 38 -3.04 16.70 3.82
CA VAL A 38 -3.88 17.71 3.18
C VAL A 38 -3.72 17.53 1.68
N ALA A 39 -4.83 17.34 0.97
CA ALA A 39 -4.84 17.25 -0.48
C ALA A 39 -4.53 18.61 -1.12
N GLU A 40 -4.13 18.63 -2.38
CA GLU A 40 -3.89 19.87 -3.12
C GLU A 40 -5.14 20.75 -3.23
N THR A 41 -6.32 20.13 -3.16
CA THR A 41 -7.63 20.79 -3.09
C THR A 41 -7.89 21.50 -1.75
N GLY A 42 -7.06 21.26 -0.73
CA GLY A 42 -7.21 21.79 0.63
C GLY A 42 -8.01 20.89 1.57
N GLU A 43 -8.49 19.74 1.09
CA GLU A 43 -9.25 18.78 1.89
C GLU A 43 -8.33 18.03 2.87
N HIS A 44 -8.84 17.74 4.07
CA HIS A 44 -8.12 16.92 5.03
C HIS A 44 -8.41 15.44 4.75
N VAL A 45 -7.36 14.66 4.50
CA VAL A 45 -7.48 13.23 4.21
C VAL A 45 -6.95 12.42 5.38
N LEU A 46 -7.81 11.56 5.91
CA LEU A 46 -7.52 10.61 6.97
C LEU A 46 -7.23 9.23 6.35
N GLY A 47 -6.07 8.66 6.65
CA GLY A 47 -5.66 7.31 6.27
C GLY A 47 -5.68 6.37 7.47
N ALA A 48 -6.18 5.15 7.28
CA ALA A 48 -6.21 4.10 8.29
C ALA A 48 -5.83 2.73 7.71
N ALA A 49 -5.51 1.80 8.61
CA ALA A 49 -5.10 0.44 8.24
C ALA A 49 -6.22 -0.42 7.62
N GLY A 50 -7.49 -0.10 7.86
CA GLY A 50 -8.66 -0.85 7.37
C GLY A 50 -9.97 -0.16 7.70
N GLU A 51 -11.10 -0.70 7.23
CA GLU A 51 -12.43 -0.09 7.35
C GLU A 51 -12.90 0.04 8.81
N VAL A 52 -12.83 -1.05 9.59
CA VAL A 52 -13.23 -1.05 11.01
C VAL A 52 -12.40 -0.06 11.84
N HIS A 53 -11.11 0.02 11.53
CA HIS A 53 -10.21 0.99 12.15
C HIS A 53 -10.65 2.41 11.79
N LEU A 54 -10.93 2.68 10.52
CA LEU A 54 -11.36 3.98 10.04
C LEU A 54 -12.65 4.45 10.72
N GLU A 55 -13.67 3.59 10.84
CA GLU A 55 -14.92 3.90 11.54
C GLU A 55 -14.68 4.32 12.99
N THR A 56 -13.77 3.62 13.67
CA THR A 56 -13.39 3.93 15.05
C THR A 56 -12.67 5.27 15.13
N CYS A 57 -11.73 5.55 14.22
CA CYS A 57 -11.03 6.83 14.15
C CYS A 57 -11.99 8.01 13.92
N VAL A 58 -12.92 7.87 12.98
CA VAL A 58 -13.92 8.91 12.67
C VAL A 58 -14.83 9.17 13.88
N ARG A 59 -15.28 8.11 14.56
CA ARG A 59 -16.07 8.23 15.79
C ARG A 59 -15.28 8.91 16.91
N ASP A 60 -14.02 8.56 17.10
CA ASP A 60 -13.20 9.16 18.16
C ASP A 60 -12.87 10.62 17.83
N LEU A 61 -12.65 10.94 16.56
CA LEU A 61 -12.48 12.33 16.09
C LEU A 61 -13.72 13.18 16.40
N SER A 62 -14.91 12.68 16.10
CA SER A 62 -16.17 13.42 16.33
C SER A 62 -16.56 13.50 17.82
N THR A 63 -16.28 12.47 18.62
CA THR A 63 -16.76 12.41 20.02
C THR A 63 -15.73 12.84 21.07
N ARG A 64 -14.44 12.56 20.85
CA ARG A 64 -13.39 12.74 21.88
C ARG A 64 -12.44 13.89 21.56
N PHE A 65 -11.96 13.98 20.32
CA PHE A 65 -10.87 14.89 19.97
C PHE A 65 -11.35 16.26 19.45
N ALA A 66 -12.14 16.28 18.37
CA ALA A 66 -12.63 17.52 17.76
C ALA A 66 -13.96 17.97 18.38
N LYS A 67 -14.83 17.02 18.78
CA LYS A 67 -16.16 17.29 19.37
C LYS A 67 -17.10 18.10 18.47
N ILE A 68 -17.07 17.81 17.18
CA ILE A 68 -17.85 18.49 16.14
C ILE A 68 -18.53 17.46 15.25
N GLN A 69 -19.54 17.90 14.49
CA GLN A 69 -20.10 17.08 13.43
C GLN A 69 -19.18 17.06 12.21
N LEU A 70 -18.97 15.88 11.65
CA LEU A 70 -18.08 15.65 10.52
C LEU A 70 -18.87 15.16 9.32
N GLN A 71 -18.49 15.65 8.15
CA GLN A 71 -18.84 15.08 6.86
C GLN A 71 -17.66 14.26 6.36
N VAL A 72 -17.95 13.06 5.89
CA VAL A 72 -16.95 12.03 5.61
C VAL A 72 -17.23 11.48 4.22
N SER A 73 -16.24 11.50 3.34
CA SER A 73 -16.39 10.96 1.98
C SER A 73 -16.48 9.42 1.99
N PRO A 74 -16.90 8.80 0.89
CA PRO A 74 -16.74 7.36 0.71
C PRO A 74 -15.26 6.95 0.90
N PRO A 75 -14.99 5.77 1.49
CA PRO A 75 -13.64 5.26 1.65
C PRO A 75 -13.01 4.92 0.30
N LEU A 76 -11.76 5.32 0.13
CA LEU A 76 -10.93 5.03 -1.04
C LEU A 76 -9.88 3.99 -0.66
N VAL A 77 -9.83 2.87 -1.39
CA VAL A 77 -8.88 1.79 -1.18
C VAL A 77 -7.87 1.75 -2.31
N ALA A 78 -6.58 1.72 -1.98
CA ALA A 78 -5.52 1.62 -2.98
C ALA A 78 -5.39 0.17 -3.47
N PHE A 79 -5.63 -0.07 -4.75
CA PHE A 79 -5.34 -1.35 -5.39
C PHE A 79 -3.85 -1.45 -5.72
N ARG A 80 -3.27 -2.62 -5.49
CA ARG A 80 -1.89 -2.95 -5.88
C ARG A 80 -1.92 -4.15 -6.80
N GLU A 81 -1.64 -3.92 -8.06
CA GLU A 81 -1.54 -4.97 -9.07
C GLU A 81 -0.06 -5.25 -9.36
N THR A 82 0.25 -6.50 -9.70
CA THR A 82 1.59 -6.92 -10.11
C THR A 82 1.52 -7.42 -11.55
N VAL A 83 2.43 -6.97 -12.40
CA VAL A 83 2.55 -7.49 -13.78
C VAL A 83 3.26 -8.84 -13.72
N HIS A 84 2.58 -9.90 -14.18
CA HIS A 84 3.19 -11.21 -14.34
C HIS A 84 3.71 -11.33 -15.78
N ALA A 85 5.03 -11.36 -15.96
CA ALA A 85 5.60 -11.70 -17.26
C ALA A 85 5.44 -13.22 -17.45
N VAL A 86 4.67 -13.62 -18.47
CA VAL A 86 4.67 -15.00 -18.96
C VAL A 86 5.76 -15.04 -20.03
N PHE A 87 6.86 -15.71 -19.74
CA PHE A 87 7.83 -16.07 -20.76
C PHE A 87 7.34 -17.39 -21.34
N ASP A 88 6.80 -17.34 -22.56
CA ASP A 88 6.63 -18.56 -23.35
C ASP A 88 8.03 -19.15 -23.54
N ALA A 89 8.29 -20.26 -22.85
CA ALA A 89 9.44 -21.08 -23.17
C ALA A 89 9.29 -21.46 -24.65
N PRO A 90 10.28 -21.24 -25.51
CA PRO A 90 10.19 -21.70 -26.89
C PRO A 90 9.95 -23.20 -26.86
N ASP A 91 8.88 -23.64 -27.53
CA ASP A 91 8.52 -25.05 -27.68
C ASP A 91 9.75 -25.80 -28.18
N GLY A 92 10.38 -26.52 -27.26
CA GLY A 92 11.54 -27.35 -27.52
C GLY A 92 11.08 -28.64 -28.18
N ASP A 93 10.88 -28.60 -29.49
CA ASP A 93 11.00 -29.78 -30.33
C ASP A 93 12.45 -29.88 -30.79
N ASP A 94 13.27 -30.62 -30.03
CA ASP A 94 13.99 -31.74 -30.64
C ASP A 94 14.66 -32.63 -29.58
N THR A 95 14.52 -33.92 -29.84
CA THR A 95 14.93 -35.09 -29.05
C THR A 95 16.43 -35.10 -28.70
N THR A 96 16.79 -35.30 -27.43
CA THR A 96 17.91 -36.18 -27.05
C THR A 96 17.82 -36.60 -25.58
N ALA A 97 17.53 -37.88 -25.37
CA ALA A 97 17.59 -38.54 -24.09
C ALA A 97 19.05 -38.74 -23.65
N ALA A 98 19.37 -38.43 -22.39
CA ALA A 98 20.52 -39.01 -21.70
C ALA A 98 20.27 -39.10 -20.18
N THR A 99 19.76 -40.28 -19.80
CA THR A 99 20.13 -41.09 -18.64
C THR A 99 20.13 -40.52 -17.20
N ALA A 100 19.26 -41.16 -16.42
CA ALA A 100 19.12 -41.21 -14.97
C ALA A 100 20.40 -41.31 -14.14
N ALA A 101 20.35 -40.73 -12.94
CA ALA A 101 20.91 -41.32 -11.74
C ALA A 101 20.03 -40.99 -10.51
N SER A 102 19.46 -42.03 -9.91
CA SER A 102 18.74 -42.02 -8.63
C SER A 102 19.70 -42.18 -7.45
N SER A 103 19.40 -41.54 -6.31
CA SER A 103 19.66 -41.99 -4.92
C SER A 103 19.52 -40.75 -4.02
N ASP A 104 18.54 -40.59 -3.14
CA ASP A 104 18.20 -41.32 -1.91
C ASP A 104 18.63 -40.54 -0.62
N HIS A 105 17.67 -40.43 0.30
CA HIS A 105 17.77 -40.30 1.77
C HIS A 105 17.95 -38.92 2.49
N HIS A 106 16.89 -38.56 3.24
CA HIS A 106 16.78 -37.99 4.60
C HIS A 106 17.99 -37.26 5.25
N HIS A 107 17.81 -35.98 5.68
CA HIS A 107 18.03 -35.57 7.10
C HIS A 107 17.57 -34.12 7.40
N SER A 108 17.21 -33.88 8.66
CA SER A 108 16.82 -32.58 9.25
C SER A 108 17.97 -31.56 9.29
N GLY A 109 17.65 -30.26 9.31
CA GLY A 109 18.64 -29.20 9.57
C GLY A 109 18.00 -27.82 9.77
N ARG A 110 18.29 -27.20 10.91
CA ARG A 110 17.74 -25.94 11.42
C ARG A 110 18.70 -24.78 11.11
N ALA A 111 18.14 -23.60 10.85
CA ALA A 111 18.61 -22.25 11.19
C ALA A 111 19.62 -21.49 10.29
N HIS A 112 19.30 -20.18 10.15
CA HIS A 112 20.13 -19.00 9.86
C HIS A 112 20.86 -18.93 8.51
N ASP A 113 20.39 -18.06 7.61
CA ASP A 113 21.01 -16.74 7.43
C ASP A 113 20.08 -15.83 6.60
N ALA A 114 19.89 -14.59 7.04
CA ALA A 114 19.13 -13.59 6.31
C ALA A 114 20.11 -12.85 5.38
N PRO A 115 19.96 -12.88 4.04
CA PRO A 115 20.76 -12.02 3.22
C PRO A 115 20.25 -10.58 3.38
N SER A 116 21.06 -9.78 4.08
CA SER A 116 21.04 -8.32 4.05
C SER A 116 21.15 -7.86 2.60
N GLY A 117 19.99 -7.65 1.96
CA GLY A 117 19.87 -7.13 0.61
C GLY A 117 19.37 -5.69 0.67
N SER A 118 20.30 -4.74 0.58
CA SER A 118 20.02 -3.33 0.28
C SER A 118 19.03 -3.26 -0.89
N GLY A 119 17.79 -2.86 -0.60
CA GLY A 119 16.69 -2.83 -1.55
C GLY A 119 16.90 -1.78 -2.64
N ARG A 120 17.58 -2.16 -3.73
CA ARG A 120 17.64 -1.35 -4.95
C ARG A 120 16.31 -1.47 -5.69
N ALA A 121 15.59 -0.35 -5.84
CA ALA A 121 14.31 -0.29 -6.55
C ALA A 121 14.42 -0.76 -8.02
N LEU A 122 13.41 -1.48 -8.52
CA LEU A 122 13.45 -2.15 -9.82
C LEU A 122 12.75 -1.37 -10.95
N VAL A 123 13.58 -1.17 -11.98
CA VAL A 123 13.45 -0.88 -13.41
C VAL A 123 12.40 -1.47 -14.35
N VAL A 124 11.07 -1.40 -14.19
CA VAL A 124 10.17 -2.07 -15.17
C VAL A 124 9.78 -1.16 -16.37
N GLU A 125 10.47 -1.27 -17.51
CA GLU A 125 10.04 -0.70 -18.82
C GLU A 125 9.24 -1.72 -19.64
N ALA A 126 8.06 -1.35 -20.13
CA ALA A 126 7.23 -2.18 -21.01
C ALA A 126 6.87 -1.41 -22.29
N VAL A 127 7.14 -1.99 -23.47
CA VAL A 127 6.79 -1.44 -24.80
C VAL A 127 5.83 -2.42 -25.50
N THR A 128 4.71 -1.92 -26.04
CA THR A 128 3.76 -2.71 -26.84
C THR A 128 3.79 -2.28 -28.31
N ALA A 129 3.41 -3.20 -29.20
CA ALA A 129 3.58 -3.10 -30.66
C ALA A 129 2.72 -2.03 -31.38
N SER A 130 1.93 -1.23 -30.67
CA SER A 130 0.97 -0.27 -31.27
C SER A 130 1.20 1.21 -30.94
N GLY A 131 2.34 1.58 -30.37
CA GLY A 131 2.67 2.99 -30.10
C GLY A 131 3.10 3.24 -28.66
N ALA A 132 4.24 2.64 -28.31
CA ALA A 132 5.16 2.93 -27.20
C ALA A 132 4.62 3.63 -25.94
N LEU A 133 4.44 2.85 -24.88
CA LEU A 133 4.60 3.32 -23.49
C LEU A 133 6.08 3.08 -23.08
N SER A 134 6.69 3.96 -22.29
CA SER A 134 8.04 3.77 -21.74
C SER A 134 8.05 4.11 -20.25
N VAL A 135 8.40 3.15 -19.38
CA VAL A 135 8.32 3.29 -17.91
C VAL A 135 9.69 3.17 -17.26
N ARG A 136 10.36 4.31 -17.07
CA ARG A 136 11.67 4.36 -16.39
C ARG A 136 11.52 4.52 -14.88
N VAL A 137 11.65 3.43 -14.16
CA VAL A 137 11.96 3.42 -12.72
C VAL A 137 13.43 3.87 -12.50
N ARG A 138 13.78 4.39 -11.33
CA ARG A 138 15.17 4.69 -10.91
C ARG A 138 15.27 4.33 -9.42
N ALA A 139 16.30 3.60 -9.04
CA ALA A 139 16.65 3.38 -7.64
C ALA A 139 17.62 4.46 -7.15
N THR A 140 17.39 4.99 -5.95
CA THR A 140 18.39 5.66 -5.12
C THR A 140 18.98 4.69 -4.12
#